data_AF-A0A382I798-F1
#
_entry.id   AF-A0A382I798-F1
#
_cell.length_a   1.000
_cell.length_b   1.000
_cell.length_c   1.000
_cell.angle_alpha   90.00
_cell.angle_beta   90.00
_cell.angle_gamma   90.00
#
_symmetry.space_group_name_H-M   'P 1'
#
loop_
_entity.id
_entity.type
_entity.pdbx_description
1 polymer ?
#
loop_
_entity_poly.entity_id
_entity_poly.type
_entity_poly.pdbx_seq_one_letter_code
_entity_poly.pdbx_strand_id
1 'polypeptide(L)'
;MTNYDMDEIERQRKRERKSRGIRPEDEDHSVEIELPQKDILKLALLAHEKNVTLNTVCIDILKQGIEDGEHRFEHDSRPELLNETE
;
A
#
# COMPACT_ATOMS: atom_id res chain seq x y z
N MET A 1 -40.06 26.56 14.28
CA MET A 1 -40.08 26.04 12.89
C MET A 1 -38.68 25.55 12.59
N THR A 2 -38.51 24.28 12.22
CA THR A 2 -37.20 23.68 11.91
C THR A 2 -36.73 24.17 10.55
N ASN A 3 -35.44 24.52 10.41
CA ASN A 3 -34.86 25.02 9.15
C ASN A 3 -34.67 23.87 8.15
N TYR A 4 -35.76 23.48 7.49
CA TYR A 4 -35.78 22.42 6.47
C TYR A 4 -34.79 22.66 5.32
N ASP A 5 -34.57 23.93 4.95
CA ASP A 5 -33.61 24.30 3.90
C ASP A 5 -32.17 23.91 4.28
N MET A 6 -31.80 24.02 5.56
CA MET A 6 -30.46 23.64 6.03
C MET A 6 -30.25 22.13 6.02
N ASP A 7 -31.26 21.37 6.44
CA ASP A 7 -31.23 19.90 6.44
C ASP A 7 -31.16 19.33 5.02
N GLU A 8 -31.80 19.99 4.05
CA GLU A 8 -31.79 19.55 2.65
C GLU A 8 -30.42 19.79 1.99
N ILE A 9 -29.79 20.94 2.25
CA ILE A 9 -28.42 21.26 1.82
C ILE A 9 -27.42 20.26 2.42
N GLU A 10 -27.56 19.94 3.71
CA GLU A 10 -26.66 19.00 4.38
C GLU A 10 -26.79 17.58 3.83
N ARG A 11 -28.03 17.17 3.50
CA ARG A 11 -28.31 15.87 2.88
C ARG A 11 -27.76 15.77 1.46
N GLN A 12 -27.81 16.86 0.68
CA GLN A 12 -27.17 16.93 -0.64
C GLN A 12 -25.65 16.84 -0.52
N ARG A 13 -25.02 17.64 0.36
CA ARG A 13 -23.56 17.59 0.60
C ARG A 13 -23.10 16.20 1.06
N LYS A 14 -23.90 15.52 1.89
CA LYS A 14 -23.59 14.15 2.33
C LYS A 14 -23.65 13.13 1.20
N ARG A 15 -24.59 13.28 0.26
CA ARG A 15 -24.67 12.46 -0.97
C ARG A 15 -23.48 12.72 -1.89
N GLU A 16 -23.11 13.98 -2.10
CA GLU A 16 -21.95 14.36 -2.90
C GLU A 16 -20.63 13.85 -2.32
N ARG A 17 -20.45 13.91 -1.00
CA ARG A 17 -19.27 13.32 -0.33
C ARG A 17 -19.22 11.79 -0.51
N LYS A 18 -20.37 11.13 -0.47
CA LYS A 18 -20.47 9.67 -0.67
C LYS A 18 -20.24 9.24 -2.12
N SER A 19 -20.67 10.05 -3.09
CA SER A 19 -20.51 9.75 -4.52
C SER A 19 -19.11 10.06 -5.05
N ARG A 20 -18.41 11.05 -4.46
CA ARG A 20 -17.04 11.42 -4.86
C ARG A 20 -15.96 10.49 -4.33
N GLY A 21 -16.31 9.43 -3.60
CA GLY A 21 -15.34 8.43 -3.14
C GLY A 21 -14.16 9.07 -2.42
N ILE A 22 -14.41 10.16 -1.68
CA ILE A 22 -13.39 10.83 -0.86
C ILE A 22 -13.08 9.85 0.26
N ARG A 23 -12.16 8.92 -0.03
CA ARG A 23 -11.38 8.25 0.98
C ARG A 23 -10.69 9.37 1.76
N PRO A 24 -10.58 9.26 3.10
CA PRO A 24 -9.68 10.15 3.83
C PRO A 24 -8.37 10.17 3.05
N GLU A 25 -7.83 11.37 2.83
CA GLU A 25 -6.56 11.59 2.16
C GLU A 25 -5.50 10.83 2.98
N ASP A 26 -5.32 9.54 2.69
CA ASP A 26 -4.08 8.84 2.95
C ASP A 26 -3.06 9.71 2.22
N GLU A 27 -2.11 10.30 2.94
CA GLU A 27 -1.08 11.13 2.33
C GLU A 27 -0.47 10.32 1.18
N ASP A 28 -0.78 10.72 -0.06
CA ASP A 28 -0.38 10.00 -1.27
C ASP A 28 1.14 10.15 -1.40
N HIS A 29 1.89 9.30 -0.70
CA HIS A 29 3.34 9.24 -0.81
C HIS A 29 3.68 8.53 -2.12
N SER A 30 3.90 9.33 -3.15
CA SER A 30 4.44 8.84 -4.43
C SER A 30 5.95 8.60 -4.30
N VAL A 31 6.39 7.39 -4.62
CA VAL A 31 7.81 7.04 -4.73
C VAL A 31 8.16 6.88 -6.20
N GLU A 32 9.13 7.66 -6.67
CA GLU A 32 9.71 7.49 -8.00
C GLU A 32 10.82 6.43 -7.95
N ILE A 33 10.74 5.44 -8.84
CA ILE A 33 11.69 4.32 -8.90
C ILE A 33 12.23 4.22 -10.33
N GLU A 34 13.54 4.38 -10.46
CA GLU A 34 14.22 4.15 -11.73
C GLU A 34 14.65 2.69 -11.84
N LEU A 35 14.16 2.02 -12.89
CA LEU A 35 14.48 0.61 -13.17
C LEU A 35 14.98 0.45 -14.61
N PRO A 36 15.85 -0.54 -14.88
CA PRO A 36 16.24 -0.89 -16.24
C PRO A 36 15.01 -1.30 -17.07
N GLN A 37 14.98 -0.92 -18.35
CA GLN A 37 13.86 -1.21 -19.25
C GLN A 37 13.53 -2.71 -19.34
N LYS A 38 14.55 -3.58 -19.25
CA LYS A 38 14.37 -5.04 -19.27
C LYS A 38 13.51 -5.54 -18.11
N ASP A 39 13.69 -4.96 -16.93
CA ASP A 39 12.99 -5.42 -15.73
C ASP A 39 11.59 -4.82 -15.66
N ILE A 40 11.40 -3.59 -16.16
CA ILE A 40 10.06 -3.00 -16.37
C ILE A 40 9.20 -3.89 -17.28
N LEU A 41 9.77 -4.39 -18.39
CA LEU A 41 9.03 -5.28 -19.30
C LEU A 41 8.61 -6.60 -18.63
N LYS A 42 9.48 -7.18 -17.80
CA LYS A 42 9.14 -8.38 -17.03
C LYS A 42 8.03 -8.10 -16.01
N LEU A 43 8.12 -6.98 -15.28
CA LEU A 43 7.09 -6.58 -14.32
C LEU A 43 5.75 -6.32 -15.01
N ALA A 44 5.75 -5.70 -16.19
CA ALA A 44 4.55 -5.50 -16.98
C ALA A 44 3.92 -6.82 -17.45
N LEU A 45 4.75 -7.80 -17.87
CA LEU A 45 4.29 -9.12 -18.25
C LEU A 45 3.67 -9.88 -17.06
N LEU A 46 4.33 -9.83 -15.90
CA LEU A 46 3.80 -10.41 -14.65
C LEU A 46 2.50 -9.75 -14.20
N ALA A 47 2.39 -8.42 -14.32
CA ALA A 47 1.17 -7.70 -13.99
C ALA A 47 0.01 -8.13 -14.90
N HIS A 48 0.28 -8.31 -16.19
CA HIS A 48 -0.69 -8.81 -17.17
C HIS A 48 -1.14 -10.23 -16.84
N GLU A 49 -0.23 -11.16 -16.54
CA GLU A 49 -0.57 -12.54 -16.16
C GLU A 49 -1.47 -12.59 -14.91
N LYS A 50 -1.22 -11.71 -13.95
CA LYS A 50 -1.99 -11.61 -12.71
C LYS A 50 -3.27 -10.77 -12.82
N ASN A 51 -3.55 -10.17 -13.99
CA ASN A 51 -4.66 -9.23 -14.21
C ASN A 51 -4.70 -8.08 -13.19
N VAL A 52 -3.54 -7.55 -12.82
CA VAL A 52 -3.40 -6.43 -11.88
C VAL A 52 -2.62 -5.28 -12.52
N THR A 53 -2.58 -4.13 -11.86
CA THR A 53 -1.83 -2.98 -12.35
C THR A 53 -0.33 -3.11 -12.03
N LEU A 54 0.51 -2.45 -12.81
CA LEU A 54 1.96 -2.44 -12.55
C LEU A 54 2.28 -1.86 -11.17
N ASN A 55 1.57 -0.80 -10.75
CA ASN A 55 1.73 -0.19 -9.42
C ASN A 55 1.43 -1.20 -8.30
N THR A 56 0.36 -1.98 -8.41
CA THR A 56 0.03 -2.99 -7.41
C THR A 56 1.11 -4.07 -7.29
N VAL A 57 1.68 -4.52 -8.42
CA VAL A 57 2.80 -5.48 -8.39
C VAL A 57 4.04 -4.89 -7.74
N CYS A 58 4.38 -3.63 -8.05
CA CYS A 58 5.52 -2.95 -7.43
C CYS A 58 5.34 -2.83 -5.91
N ILE A 59 4.14 -2.46 -5.45
CA ILE A 59 3.82 -2.37 -4.02
C ILE A 59 3.97 -3.73 -3.34
N ASP A 60 3.45 -4.80 -3.96
CA ASP A 60 3.53 -6.14 -3.38
C ASP A 60 4.98 -6.63 -3.26
N ILE A 61 5.81 -6.39 -4.28
CA ILE A 61 7.24 -6.74 -4.24
C ILE A 61 7.97 -5.94 -3.17
N LEU A 62 7.68 -4.64 -3.03
CA LEU A 62 8.30 -3.81 -1.99
C LEU A 62 7.93 -4.30 -0.59
N LYS A 63 6.66 -4.66 -0.36
CA LYS A 63 6.21 -5.24 0.91
C LYS A 63 6.94 -6.54 1.22
N GLN A 64 7.00 -7.45 0.26
CA GLN A 64 7.70 -8.72 0.42
C GLN A 64 9.21 -8.51 0.71
N GLY A 65 9.85 -7.55 0.02
CA GLY A 65 11.24 -7.21 0.27
C GLY A 65 11.49 -6.61 1.66
N ILE A 66 10.54 -5.87 2.23
CA ILE A 66 10.60 -5.36 3.60
C ILE A 66 10.44 -6.51 4.60
N GLU A 67 9.43 -7.36 4.42
CA GLU A 67 9.20 -8.54 5.28
C GLU A 67 10.43 -9.47 5.28
N ASP A 68 10.95 -9.82 4.11
CA ASP A 68 12.17 -10.62 3.98
C ASP A 68 13.38 -9.93 4.63
N GLY A 69 13.45 -8.59 4.54
CA GLY A 69 14.48 -7.78 5.18
C GLY A 69 14.43 -7.84 6.71
N GLU A 70 13.23 -7.73 7.30
CA GLU A 70 13.01 -7.84 8.75
C GLU A 70 13.37 -9.25 9.25
N HIS A 71 12.94 -10.29 8.54
CA HIS A 71 13.26 -11.69 8.88
C HIS A 71 14.75 -12.02 8.78
N ARG A 72 15.54 -11.29 7.98
CA ARG A 72 17.01 -11.46 7.93
C ARG A 72 17.73 -11.00 9.18
N PHE A 73 17.14 -10.13 9.98
CA PHE A 73 17.71 -9.71 11.26
C PHE A 73 17.29 -10.60 12.43
N GLU A 74 16.17 -11.33 12.29
CA GLU A 74 15.72 -12.34 13.26
C GLU A 74 16.54 -13.63 13.20
N HIS A 75 17.14 -13.92 12.05
CA HIS A 75 17.98 -15.08 11.82
C HIS A 75 19.42 -14.67 11.54
N ASP A 76 20.06 -13.96 12.47
CA ASP A 76 21.52 -13.81 12.40
C ASP A 76 22.12 -15.23 12.42
N SER A 77 22.73 -15.64 11.30
CA SER A 77 23.34 -16.97 11.12
C SER A 77 24.53 -17.24 12.05
N ARG A 78 24.78 -16.35 13.00
CA ARG A 78 25.79 -16.51 14.04
C ARG A 78 25.22 -17.46 15.08
N PRO A 79 25.94 -18.54 15.42
CA PRO A 79 25.49 -19.42 16.50
C PRO A 79 25.39 -18.60 17.79
N GLU A 80 24.19 -18.51 18.34
CA GLU A 80 23.99 -17.96 19.69
C GLU A 80 24.52 -18.97 20.72
N LEU A 81 25.34 -18.50 21.64
CA LEU A 81 25.74 -19.29 22.80
C LEU A 81 24.55 -19.39 23.75
N LEU A 82 23.97 -20.58 23.85
CA LEU A 82 23.02 -20.91 24.90
C LEU A 82 23.78 -20.98 26.22
N ASN A 83 23.76 -19.87 26.97
CA ASN A 83 24.23 -19.86 28.34
C ASN A 83 23.07 -20.29 29.23
N GLU A 84 23.23 -21.41 29.94
CA GLU A 84 22.31 -21.80 30.99
C GLU A 84 22.34 -20.72 32.08
N THR A 85 21.21 -20.08 32.36
CA THR A 85 21.06 -19.22 33.55
C THR A 85 20.88 -20.13 34.76
N GLU A 86 21.73 -19.95 35.77
CA GLU A 86 21.67 -20.65 37.07
C GLU A 86 20.32 -20.53 37.78
#